data_AF-G7EK93-F1
#
_entry.id   AF-G7EK93-F1
#
_cell.length_a   1.000
_cell.length_b   1.000
_cell.length_c   1.000
_cell.angle_alpha   90.00
_cell.angle_beta   90.00
_cell.angle_gamma   90.00
#
_symmetry.space_group_name_H-M   'P 1'
#
loop_
_entity.id
_entity.type
_entity.pdbx_description
1 polymer ?
#
loop_
_entity_poly.entity_id
_entity_poly.type
_entity_poly.pdbx_seq_one_letter_code
_entity_poly.pdbx_strand_id
1 'polypeptide(L)' 'MLLSFDATALDVKQRFDHLDSDKSGYLTHDELDPQPQLLSMFVMWDKNQDKKISLIEFKNYLTNNLY' A
#
# COMPACT_ATOMS: atom_id res chain seq x y z
N MET A 1 21.75 -0.68 -5.87
CA MET A 1 20.93 -0.69 -4.64
C MET A 1 19.52 -1.09 -5.05
N LEU A 2 19.32 -2.39 -5.28
CA LEU A 2 18.01 -2.95 -5.61
C LEU A 2 17.38 -3.33 -4.27
N LEU A 3 16.30 -2.65 -3.89
CA LEU A 3 15.50 -3.06 -2.75
C LEU A 3 14.83 -4.38 -3.15
N SER A 4 15.41 -5.49 -2.73
CA SER A 4 14.81 -6.82 -2.88
C SER A 4 13.57 -6.86 -1.98
N PHE A 5 12.39 -6.71 -2.59
CA PHE A 5 11.10 -6.78 -1.92
C PHE A 5 10.71 -8.24 -1.66
N ASP A 6 11.52 -8.97 -0.89
CA ASP A 6 11.06 -10.21 -0.25
C ASP A 6 10.22 -9.81 0.99
N ALA A 7 9.10 -9.14 0.74
CA ALA A 7 8.22 -8.62 1.77
C ALA A 7 7.42 -9.77 2.38
N THR A 8 7.91 -10.27 3.51
CA THR A 8 7.15 -11.17 4.36
C THR A 8 5.86 -10.47 4.83
N ALA A 9 4.80 -11.22 5.15
CA ALA A 9 3.51 -10.65 5.59
C ALA A 9 3.61 -9.65 6.78
N LEU A 10 4.72 -9.69 7.52
CA LEU A 10 5.03 -8.76 8.59
C LEU A 10 5.39 -7.35 8.08
N ASP A 11 6.18 -7.28 7.00
CA ASP A 11 6.57 -6.02 6.35
C ASP A 11 5.37 -5.29 5.74
N VAL A 12 4.40 -6.05 5.23
CA VAL A 12 3.14 -5.52 4.68
C VAL A 12 2.41 -4.70 5.72
N LYS A 13 2.18 -5.30 6.90
CA LYS A 13 1.44 -4.63 7.98
C LYS A 13 2.21 -3.43 8.52
N GLN A 14 3.52 -3.54 8.71
CA GLN A 14 4.33 -2.42 9.20
C GLN A 14 4.33 -1.23 8.24
N ARG A 15 4.44 -1.49 6.93
CA ARG A 15 4.35 -0.43 5.91
C ARG A 15 2.97 0.19 5.88
N PHE A 16 1.93 -0.64 5.94
CA PHE A 16 0.56 -0.16 6.01
C PHE A 16 0.35 0.75 7.23
N ASP A 17 0.68 0.28 8.44
CA ASP A 17 0.55 1.03 9.69
C ASP A 17 1.38 2.33 9.69
N HIS A 18 2.48 2.38 8.94
CA HIS A 18 3.31 3.59 8.80
C HIS A 18 2.69 4.62 7.85
N LEU A 19 1.93 4.17 6.85
CA LEU A 19 1.24 5.03 5.90
C LEU A 19 -0.11 5.51 6.47
N ASP A 20 -0.81 4.62 7.18
CA ASP A 20 -2.09 4.83 7.87
C ASP A 20 -1.88 5.70 9.12
N SER A 21 -1.68 7.00 8.89
CA SER A 21 -1.34 7.97 9.92
C SER A 21 -2.53 8.25 10.83
N ASP A 22 -3.74 8.20 10.27
CA ASP A 22 -4.97 8.39 11.03
C ASP A 22 -5.46 7.10 11.72
N LYS A 23 -4.82 5.96 11.42
CA LYS A 23 -5.14 4.62 11.94
C LYS A 23 -6.58 4.22 11.66
N SER A 24 -7.13 4.70 10.54
CA SER A 24 -8.47 4.35 10.08
C SER A 24 -8.56 2.91 9.58
N GLY A 25 -7.42 2.28 9.29
CA GLY A 25 -7.34 0.96 8.67
C GLY A 25 -7.43 0.99 7.15
N TYR A 26 -7.30 2.17 6.54
CA TYR A 26 -7.36 2.40 5.10
C TYR A 26 -6.34 3.46 4.70
N LEU A 27 -5.62 3.25 3.59
CA LEU A 27 -4.75 4.30 3.04
C LEU A 27 -5.54 5.18 2.09
N THR A 28 -5.61 6.46 2.40
CA THR A 28 -6.27 7.45 1.56
C THR A 28 -5.27 8.20 0.68
N HIS A 29 -5.78 8.91 -0.32
CA HIS A 29 -4.95 9.77 -1.17
C HIS A 29 -4.15 10.79 -0.33
N ASP A 30 -4.76 11.38 0.70
CA ASP A 30 -4.14 12.42 1.52
C ASP A 30 -2.93 11.89 2.32
N GLU A 31 -2.97 10.63 2.74
CA GLU A 31 -1.86 9.97 3.45
C GLU A 31 -0.70 9.59 2.51
N LEU A 32 -1.00 9.44 1.23
CA LEU A 32 -0.05 9.08 0.18
C LEU A 32 0.44 10.28 -0.64
N ASP A 33 -0.23 11.43 -0.53
CA ASP A 33 0.15 12.73 -1.10
C ASP A 33 1.62 13.11 -0.86
N PRO A 34 2.19 12.95 0.37
CA PRO A 34 3.61 13.22 0.59
C PRO A 34 4.56 12.26 -0.16
N GLN A 35 4.04 11.21 -0.80
CA GLN A 35 4.81 10.16 -1.47
C GLN A 35 4.33 9.95 -2.91
N PRO A 36 4.80 10.78 -3.87
CA PRO A 36 4.34 10.75 -5.27
C PRO A 36 4.54 9.40 -5.97
N GLN A 37 5.55 8.61 -5.54
CA GLN A 37 5.75 7.25 -6.02
C GLN A 37 4.61 6.31 -5.63
N LEU A 38 4.05 6.45 -4.43
CA LEU A 38 2.92 5.65 -3.96
C LEU A 38 1.63 6.13 -4.60
N LEU A 39 1.47 7.44 -4.77
CA LEU A 39 0.33 8.04 -5.47
C LEU A 39 0.17 7.50 -6.90
N SER A 40 1.29 7.33 -7.61
CA SER A 40 1.30 6.75 -8.96
C SER A 40 0.86 5.28 -8.96
N MET A 41 1.12 4.56 -7.87
CA MET A 41 0.76 3.15 -7.68
C MET A 41 -0.64 2.99 -7.06
N PHE A 42 -1.20 4.04 -6.46
CA PHE A 42 -2.49 4.05 -5.80
C PHE A 42 -3.59 3.50 -6.69
N VAL A 43 -3.66 3.95 -7.94
CA VAL A 43 -4.65 3.49 -8.94
C VAL A 43 -4.49 1.99 -9.24
N MET A 44 -3.29 1.44 -9.10
CA MET A 44 -3.06 -0.01 -9.29
C MET A 44 -3.46 -0.82 -8.05
N TRP A 45 -3.38 -0.22 -6.87
CA TRP A 45 -3.72 -0.82 -5.58
C TRP A 45 -5.23 -0.78 -5.33
N ASP A 46 -5.88 0.33 -5.67
CA ASP A 46 -7.30 0.59 -5.52
C ASP A 46 -8.10 -0.23 -6.55
N LYS A 47 -8.34 -1.50 -6.22
CA LYS A 47 -8.98 -2.44 -7.16
C LYS A 47 -10.47 -2.20 -7.27
N ASN A 48 -11.10 -1.79 -6.18
CA ASN A 48 -12.53 -1.50 -6.14
C ASN A 48 -12.84 -0.02 -6.50
N GLN A 49 -11.82 0.82 -6.70
CA GLN A 49 -11.92 2.23 -7.07
C GLN A 49 -12.71 3.05 -6.03
N ASP A 50 -12.62 2.68 -4.75
CA ASP A 50 -13.32 3.37 -3.66
C ASP A 50 -12.54 4.57 -3.10
N LYS A 51 -11.38 4.88 -3.72
CA LYS A 51 -10.43 5.93 -3.33
C LYS A 51 -9.78 5.67 -1.96
N LYS A 52 -9.71 4.42 -1.55
CA LYS A 52 -9.03 3.98 -0.33
C LYS A 52 -8.36 2.63 -0.60
N ILE A 53 -7.22 2.39 0.03
CA ILE A 53 -6.56 1.08 -0.04
C ILE A 53 -6.80 0.35 1.25
N SER A 54 -7.57 -0.74 1.17
CA SER A 54 -7.71 -1.66 2.30
C SER A 54 -6.42 -2.47 2.50
N LEU A 55 -6.21 -2.98 3.72
CA LEU A 55 -5.09 -3.89 4.01
C LEU A 55 -5.10 -5.14 3.10
N ILE A 56 -6.29 -5.57 2.67
CA ILE A 56 -6.45 -6.70 1.74
C ILE A 56 -5.92 -6.34 0.35
N GLU A 57 -6.28 -5.16 -0.17
CA GLU A 57 -5.79 -4.68 -1.47
C GLU A 57 -4.29 -4.46 -1.46
N PHE A 58 -3.78 -3.85 -0.39
CA PHE A 58 -2.34 -3.65 -0.20
C PHE A 58 -1.59 -4.98 -0.15
N LYS A 59 -2.10 -5.98 0.57
CA LYS A 59 -1.55 -7.34 0.60
C LYS A 59 -1.61 -8.02 -0.76
N ASN A 60 -2.74 -7.92 -1.46
CA ASN A 60 -2.91 -8.50 -2.79
C ASN A 60 -1.94 -7.91 -3.81
N TYR A 61 -1.65 -6.61 -3.71
CA TYR A 61 -0.67 -5.95 -4.55
C TYR A 61 0.75 -6.51 -4.35
N LEU A 62 1.17 -6.66 -3.08
CA LEU A 62 2.49 -7.20 -2.75
C LEU A 62 2.62 -8.68 -3.11
N THR A 63 1.53 -9.44 -3.00
CA THR A 63 1.49 -10.86 -3.38
C THR A 63 1.53 -11.04 -4.90
N ASN A 64 0.86 -10.17 -5.68
CA ASN A 64 0.84 -10.27 -7.14
C ASN A 64 2.12 -9.80 -7.84
N ASN A 65 2.99 -9.02 -7.18
CA ASN A 65 4.30 -8.63 -7.73
C ASN A 65 5.41 -9.67 -7.46
N LEU A 66 5.09 -10.80 -6.82
CA LEU A 66 6.02 -11.90 -6.54
C LEU A 66 6.00 -13.01 -7.61
N TYR A 67 5.37 -12.77 -8.77
CA TYR A 67 5.32 -13.72 -9.89
C TYR A 67 5.81 -13.11 -11.21
#